data_AF-A0A937QMG8-F1
#
_entry.id   AF-A0A937QMG8-F1
#
_cell.length_a   1.000
_cell.length_b   1.000
_cell.length_c   1.000
_cell.angle_alpha   90.00
_cell.angle_beta   90.00
_cell.angle_gamma   90.00
#
_symmetry.space_group_name_H-M   'P 1'
#
loop_
_entity.id
_entity.type
_entity.pdbx_description
1 polymer ?
#
loop_
_entity_poly.entity_id
_entity_poly.type
_entity_poly.pdbx_seq_one_letter_code
_entity_poly.pdbx_strand_id
1 'polypeptide(L)' 'MARELYDHEKDPHENVNSAAEPEYKQDVERLSQMLKRGWRAAVPG' A
#
# COMPACT_ATOMS: atom_id res chain seq x y z
N MET A 1 5.65 -13.27 -4.94
CA MET A 1 5.31 -12.53 -3.71
C MET A 1 3.95 -11.91 -3.87
N ALA A 2 3.00 -12.24 -3.01
CA ALA A 2 1.70 -11.57 -2.95
C ALA A 2 1.87 -10.12 -2.47
N ARG A 3 0.94 -9.24 -2.84
CA ARG A 3 0.83 -7.86 -2.33
C ARG A 3 -0.57 -7.71 -1.77
N GLU A 4 -0.67 -6.98 -0.67
CA GLU A 4 -1.93 -6.72 0.01
C GLU A 4 -2.07 -5.23 0.23
N LEU A 5 -3.24 -4.69 -0.12
CA LEU A 5 -3.61 -3.30 0.07
C LEU A 5 -5.07 -3.27 0.48
N TYR A 6 -5.37 -2.58 1.57
CA TYR A 6 -6.72 -2.44 2.11
C TYR A 6 -7.07 -0.95 2.16
N ASP A 7 -8.26 -0.61 1.69
CA ASP A 7 -8.82 0.74 1.75
C ASP A 7 -9.73 0.81 2.99
N HIS A 8 -9.31 1.51 4.04
CA HIS A 8 -10.08 1.56 5.29
C HIS A 8 -11.33 2.44 5.19
N GLU A 9 -11.46 3.28 4.15
CA GLU A 9 -12.66 4.07 3.92
C GLU A 9 -13.75 3.22 3.25
N LYS A 10 -13.37 2.41 2.26
CA LYS A 10 -14.30 1.53 1.53
C LYS A 10 -14.50 0.17 2.20
N ASP A 11 -13.49 -0.31 2.93
CA ASP A 11 -13.47 -1.59 3.64
C ASP A 11 -12.90 -1.41 5.06
N PRO A 12 -13.70 -0.86 5.99
CA PRO A 12 -13.28 -0.62 7.38
C PRO A 12 -12.86 -1.87 8.15
N HIS A 13 -13.15 -3.05 7.62
CA HIS A 13 -12.83 -4.33 8.21
C HIS A 13 -11.70 -5.08 7.49
N GLU A 14 -11.08 -4.47 6.46
CA GLU A 14 -9.92 -5.00 5.74
C GLU A 14 -10.12 -6.45 5.22
N ASN A 15 -11.33 -6.78 4.78
CA ASN A 15 -11.67 -8.10 4.26
C ASN A 15 -11.32 -8.29 2.78
N VAL A 16 -11.06 -7.22 2.04
CA VAL A 16 -10.88 -7.23 0.58
C VAL A 16 -9.50 -6.71 0.21
N ASN A 17 -8.64 -7.62 -0.24
CA ASN A 17 -7.36 -7.24 -0.80
C ASN A 17 -7.54 -6.55 -2.16
N SER A 18 -7.29 -5.24 -2.18
CA SER A 18 -7.46 -4.35 -3.32
C SER A 18 -6.17 -4.16 -4.14
N ALA A 19 -5.08 -4.86 -3.82
CA ALA A 19 -3.76 -4.63 -4.44
C ALA A 19 -3.71 -4.93 -5.95
N ALA A 20 -4.69 -5.66 -6.49
CA ALA A 20 -4.80 -5.96 -7.92
C ALA A 20 -5.71 -4.98 -8.68
N GLU A 21 -6.44 -4.09 -7.99
CA GLU A 21 -7.36 -3.19 -8.65
C GLU A 21 -6.61 -2.04 -9.35
N PRO A 22 -6.98 -1.67 -10.59
CA PRO A 22 -6.31 -0.62 -11.34
C PRO A 22 -6.29 0.75 -10.64
N GLU A 23 -7.32 1.04 -9.85
CA GLU A 23 -7.46 2.30 -9.10
C GLU A 23 -6.29 2.51 -8.14
N TYR A 24 -5.80 1.43 -7.50
CA TYR A 24 -4.73 1.53 -6.51
C TYR A 24 -3.33 1.25 -7.07
N LYS A 25 -3.17 1.14 -8.39
CA LYS A 25 -1.87 0.83 -9.00
C LYS A 25 -0.77 1.80 -8.56
N GLN A 26 -1.09 3.10 -8.54
CA GLN A 26 -0.15 4.13 -8.12
C GLN A 26 0.21 4.03 -6.64
N ASP A 27 -0.76 3.71 -5.79
CA ASP A 27 -0.53 3.52 -4.35
C ASP A 27 0.33 2.29 -4.07
N VAL A 28 0.06 1.16 -4.75
CA VAL A 28 0.89 -0.04 -4.64
C VAL A 28 2.34 0.26 -5.05
N GLU A 29 2.55 1.01 -6.13
CA GLU A 29 3.89 1.42 -6.57
C GLU A 29 4.57 2.32 -5.54
N ARG A 30 3.88 3.36 -5.06
CA ARG A 30 4.38 4.31 -4.06
C ARG A 30 4.77 3.61 -2.76
N LEU A 31 3.86 2.80 -2.21
CA LEU A 31 4.07 2.07 -0.95
C LEU A 31 5.18 1.03 -1.11
N SER A 32 5.25 0.34 -2.25
CA SER A 32 6.36 -0.57 -2.55
C SER A 32 7.72 0.13 -2.55
N GLN A 33 7.79 1.36 -3.08
CA GLN A 33 9.02 2.15 -3.03
C GLN A 33 9.38 2.58 -1.61
N MET A 34 8.40 2.98 -0.80
CA MET A 34 8.62 3.30 0.62
C MET A 34 9.16 2.09 1.39
N LEU A 35 8.55 0.92 1.20
CA LEU A 35 9.00 -0.34 1.80
C LEU A 35 10.44 -0.69 1.39
N LYS A 36 10.76 -0.57 0.09
CA LYS A 36 12.12 -0.82 -0.43
C LYS A 36 13.17 0.14 0.15
N ARG A 37 12.81 1.42 0.32
CA ARG A 37 13.70 2.42 0.94
C ARG A 37 13.89 2.17 2.44
N GLY A 38 12.92 1.50 3.07
CA GLY A 38 12.95 1.13 4.48
C GLY A 38 12.66 2.32 5.40
N TRP A 39 12.30 2.00 6.65
CA TRP A 39 11.87 2.99 7.64
C TRP A 39 12.94 4.06 7.97
N ARG A 40 14.23 3.73 7.81
CA ARG A 40 15.34 4.68 8.05
C ARG A 40 15.42 5.82 7.05
N ALA A 41 14.84 5.63 5.85
CA ALA A 41 14.74 6.69 4.84
C ALA A 41 13.43 7.50 4.98
N ALA A 42 12.55 7.10 5.90
CA ALA A 42 11.24 7.73 6.15
C ALA A 42 11.25 8.63 7.39
N VAL A 43 12.41 9.18 7.78
CA VAL A 43 12.49 10.20 8.83
C VAL A 43 11.82 11.49 8.32
N PRO A 44 10.91 12.10 9.10
CA PRO A 44 10.49 13.47 8.84
C PRO A 44 11.73 14.37 8.97
N GLY A 45 11.97 15.21 7.97
CA GLY A 45 12.93 16.32 8.08
C GLY A 45 12.41 17.41 9.00
#